data_AF-A0A934LTH4-F1
#
_entry.id   AF-A0A934LTH4-F1
#
_cell.length_a   1.000
_cell.length_b   1.000
_cell.length_c   1.000
_cell.angle_alpha   90.00
_cell.angle_beta   90.00
_cell.angle_gamma   90.00
#
_symmetry.space_group_name_H-M   'P 1'
#
loop_
_entity.id
_entity.type
_entity.pdbx_description
1 polymer ?
#
loop_
_entity_poly.entity_id
_entity_poly.type
_entity_poly.pdbx_seq_one_letter_code
_entity_poly.pdbx_strand_id
1 'polypeptide(L)'
;MRRLIPFLALVAGIVLLLAAQVAMAQDGHGDGPAEGGEGEQGEQGDELAALRGAAVFAEFCQACHAPGGAAMVAGAAFEAGGVEKAREVVENGYQPDEPGGLAMPAYDKLLDDEQVDDLIAYLETWATGEIPPLPEPNIDVKLEQVPDYFGDPAAGAVIYAKSCNGCHGPEGKGRLKPDFPGFEFSADTRLIVRDSHIPAFGTAAGGSLSDEQLVDLETYMASWSLSEKKEPASAEGINVLMVVMGIGAIVIVGAAYISRMIFTE
;
A
#
# COMPACT_ATOMS: atom_id res chain seq x y z
N MET A 1 -24.45 44.08 28.61
CA MET A 1 -24.02 44.16 27.19
C MET A 1 -22.50 44.00 26.98
N ARG A 2 -21.62 44.57 27.82
CA ARG A 2 -20.15 44.48 27.67
C ARG A 2 -19.51 43.09 27.90
N ARG A 3 -20.26 42.11 28.44
CA ARG A 3 -19.80 40.72 28.70
C ARG A 3 -20.18 39.72 27.60
N LEU A 4 -21.02 40.10 26.62
CA LEU A 4 -21.45 39.22 25.51
C LEU A 4 -20.50 39.27 24.30
N ILE A 5 -19.77 40.37 24.15
CA ILE A 5 -18.85 40.62 23.03
C ILE A 5 -17.69 39.60 22.98
N PRO A 6 -17.00 39.24 24.07
CA PRO A 6 -15.91 38.25 23.99
C PRO A 6 -16.44 36.83 23.74
N PHE A 7 -17.66 36.50 24.20
CA PHE A 7 -18.28 35.19 23.98
C PHE A 7 -18.69 35.02 22.51
N LEU A 8 -19.27 36.05 21.90
CA LEU A 8 -19.62 36.04 20.48
C LEU A 8 -18.38 35.99 19.57
N ALA A 9 -17.29 36.64 19.95
CA ALA A 9 -16.02 36.57 19.21
C ALA A 9 -15.40 35.16 19.25
N LEU A 10 -15.48 34.48 20.39
CA LEU A 10 -14.98 33.11 20.54
C LEU A 10 -15.81 32.10 19.74
N VAL A 11 -17.14 32.21 19.78
CA VAL A 11 -18.04 31.36 18.99
C VAL A 11 -17.85 31.59 17.49
N ALA A 12 -17.71 32.84 17.05
CA ALA A 12 -17.43 33.15 15.65
C ALA A 12 -16.06 32.60 15.18
N GLY A 13 -15.04 32.63 16.02
CA GLY A 13 -13.73 32.05 15.73
C GLY A 13 -13.78 30.52 15.57
N ILE A 14 -14.54 29.83 16.42
CA ILE A 14 -14.71 28.37 16.35
C ILE A 14 -15.48 27.96 15.08
N VAL A 15 -16.52 28.71 14.71
CA VAL A 15 -17.29 28.45 13.47
C VAL A 15 -16.44 28.65 12.21
N LEU A 16 -15.58 29.69 12.18
CA LEU A 16 -14.66 29.92 11.08
C LEU A 16 -13.59 28.82 10.95
N LEU A 17 -13.08 28.32 12.08
CA LEU A 17 -12.13 27.20 12.10
C LEU A 17 -12.77 25.89 11.61
N LEU A 18 -14.01 25.59 12.03
CA LEU A 18 -14.75 24.42 11.57
C LEU A 18 -15.09 24.50 10.08
N ALA A 19 -15.45 25.69 9.57
CA ALA A 19 -15.70 25.88 8.14
C ALA A 19 -14.43 25.71 7.29
N ALA A 20 -13.27 26.16 7.79
CA ALA A 20 -11.99 25.97 7.12
C ALA A 20 -11.59 24.48 7.02
N GLN A 21 -11.94 23.67 8.01
CA GLN A 21 -11.68 22.22 7.98
C GLN A 21 -12.58 21.48 6.97
N VAL A 22 -13.80 21.95 6.73
CA VAL A 22 -14.70 21.37 5.72
C VAL A 22 -14.30 21.77 4.29
N ALA A 23 -13.81 23.00 4.10
CA ALA A 23 -13.35 23.47 2.79
C ALA A 23 -12.05 22.79 2.32
N MET A 24 -11.19 22.34 3.23
CA MET A 24 -9.96 21.60 2.89
C MET A 24 -10.18 20.09 2.68
N ALA A 25 -11.43 19.61 2.79
CA ALA A 25 -11.78 18.19 2.69
C ALA A 25 -12.58 17.82 1.43
N GLN A 26 -12.82 18.75 0.49
CA GLN A 26 -13.65 18.50 -0.70
C GLN A 26 -12.96 18.80 -2.05
N ASP A 27 -11.64 18.96 -2.08
CA ASP A 27 -10.92 19.13 -3.35
C ASP A 27 -10.58 17.75 -3.95
N GLY A 28 -11.58 17.13 -4.55
CA GLY A 28 -11.40 15.93 -5.36
C GLY A 28 -12.73 15.29 -5.64
N HIS A 29 -13.48 15.85 -6.60
CA HIS A 29 -14.50 15.20 -7.44
C HIS A 29 -14.81 16.17 -8.58
N GLY A 30 -14.07 16.03 -9.68
CA GLY A 30 -14.27 16.77 -10.91
C GLY A 30 -14.81 15.85 -12.00
N ASP A 31 -16.09 15.48 -11.92
CA ASP A 31 -16.80 14.84 -13.02
C ASP A 31 -17.18 15.90 -14.07
N GLY A 32 -16.50 15.88 -15.21
CA GLY A 32 -16.88 16.64 -16.40
C GLY A 32 -16.02 16.24 -17.61
N PRO A 33 -16.61 16.03 -18.80
CA PRO A 33 -15.86 15.57 -19.96
C PRO A 33 -14.96 16.70 -20.46
N ALA A 34 -13.65 16.47 -20.47
CA ALA A 34 -12.69 17.40 -21.06
C ALA A 34 -12.71 17.22 -22.59
N GLU A 35 -13.47 18.08 -23.26
CA GLU A 35 -13.28 18.33 -24.70
C GLU A 35 -12.08 19.26 -24.92
N GLY A 36 -11.12 18.82 -25.74
CA GLY A 36 -10.30 19.69 -26.61
C GLY A 36 -9.10 20.40 -25.98
N GLY A 37 -7.95 19.72 -25.95
CA GLY A 37 -6.64 20.29 -25.59
C GLY A 37 -5.46 19.43 -26.05
N GLU A 38 -5.49 18.99 -27.32
CA GLU A 38 -4.57 18.01 -27.89
C GLU A 38 -3.21 18.63 -28.22
N GLY A 39 -2.13 18.20 -27.55
CA GLY A 39 -0.77 18.43 -28.02
C GLY A 39 0.32 18.39 -26.95
N GLU A 40 0.13 19.00 -25.79
CA GLU A 40 1.15 19.02 -24.72
C GLU A 40 0.61 18.61 -23.35
N GLN A 41 -0.69 18.83 -23.09
CA GLN A 41 -1.34 18.39 -21.84
C GLN A 41 -1.77 16.93 -21.92
N GLY A 42 -2.15 16.44 -23.11
CA GLY A 42 -2.43 15.02 -23.34
C GLY A 42 -1.18 14.16 -23.15
N GLU A 43 -0.06 14.55 -23.76
CA GLU A 43 1.21 13.80 -23.69
C GLU A 43 1.77 13.75 -22.26
N GLN A 44 1.68 14.85 -21.49
CA GLN A 44 2.02 14.87 -20.06
C GLN A 44 1.03 14.06 -19.20
N GLY A 45 -0.25 14.05 -19.56
CA GLY A 45 -1.27 13.25 -18.89
C GLY A 45 -1.00 11.75 -19.06
N ASP A 46 -0.66 11.34 -20.28
CA ASP A 46 -0.35 9.96 -20.65
C ASP A 46 0.96 9.49 -19.98
N GLU A 47 2.00 10.33 -19.95
CA GLU A 47 3.25 10.03 -19.25
C GLU A 47 3.03 9.87 -17.73
N LEU A 48 2.21 10.74 -17.12
CA LEU A 48 1.86 10.61 -15.70
C LEU A 48 1.01 9.36 -15.42
N ALA A 49 0.10 8.99 -16.32
CA ALA A 49 -0.67 7.76 -16.21
C ALA A 49 0.25 6.52 -16.25
N ALA A 50 1.19 6.47 -17.18
CA ALA A 50 2.17 5.39 -17.27
C ALA A 50 3.07 5.31 -16.02
N LEU A 51 3.44 6.44 -15.41
CA LEU A 51 4.20 6.45 -14.15
C LEU A 51 3.37 5.94 -12.96
N ARG A 52 2.08 6.28 -12.87
CA ARG A 52 1.18 5.71 -11.85
C ARG A 52 0.95 4.22 -12.09
N GLY A 53 0.78 3.82 -13.34
CA GLY A 53 0.66 2.42 -13.76
C GLY A 53 1.90 1.60 -13.42
N ALA A 54 3.10 2.17 -13.54
CA ALA A 54 4.33 1.53 -13.10
C ALA A 54 4.32 1.21 -11.60
N ALA A 55 3.69 2.05 -10.77
CA ALA A 55 3.53 1.78 -9.35
C ALA A 55 2.52 0.64 -9.08
N VAL A 56 1.40 0.60 -9.82
CA VAL A 56 0.44 -0.52 -9.76
C VAL A 56 1.11 -1.84 -10.19
N PHE A 57 1.86 -1.81 -11.29
CA PHE A 57 2.61 -2.96 -11.78
C PHE A 57 3.65 -3.42 -10.76
N ALA A 58 4.41 -2.49 -10.16
CA ALA A 58 5.38 -2.81 -9.13
C ALA A 58 4.73 -3.45 -7.90
N GLU A 59 3.57 -2.98 -7.48
CA GLU A 59 2.90 -3.53 -6.31
C GLU A 59 2.33 -4.93 -6.56
N PHE A 60 1.67 -5.14 -7.70
CA PHE A 60 0.84 -6.34 -7.90
C PHE A 60 1.32 -7.30 -8.97
N CYS A 61 2.00 -6.81 -10.01
CA CYS A 61 2.33 -7.61 -11.19
C CYS A 61 3.79 -8.08 -11.19
N GLN A 62 4.70 -7.30 -10.63
CA GLN A 62 6.14 -7.54 -10.76
C GLN A 62 6.64 -8.83 -10.09
N ALA A 63 5.83 -9.39 -9.18
CA ALA A 63 6.11 -10.67 -8.55
C ALA A 63 6.23 -11.81 -9.58
N CYS A 64 5.43 -11.76 -10.65
CA CYS A 64 5.37 -12.80 -11.67
C CYS A 64 5.79 -12.30 -13.06
N HIS A 65 5.55 -11.03 -13.37
CA HIS A 65 5.82 -10.43 -14.67
C HIS A 65 6.96 -9.41 -14.57
N ALA A 66 7.93 -9.46 -15.46
CA ALA A 66 8.94 -8.42 -15.58
C ALA A 66 8.44 -7.29 -16.51
N PRO A 67 8.94 -6.06 -16.35
CA PRO A 67 8.76 -5.01 -17.34
C PRO A 67 9.09 -5.50 -18.76
N GLY A 68 8.21 -5.21 -19.73
CA GLY A 68 8.31 -5.74 -21.09
C GLY A 68 7.72 -7.14 -21.29
N GLY A 69 7.05 -7.70 -20.28
CA GLY A 69 6.27 -8.93 -20.40
C GLY A 69 7.05 -10.23 -20.25
N ALA A 70 8.33 -10.17 -19.88
CA ALA A 70 9.10 -11.37 -19.58
C ALA A 70 8.63 -12.02 -18.26
N ALA A 71 8.93 -13.30 -18.07
CA ALA A 71 8.54 -14.03 -16.87
C ALA A 71 9.55 -13.83 -15.72
N MET A 72 9.05 -13.61 -14.49
CA MET A 72 9.80 -13.73 -13.24
C MET A 72 9.65 -15.12 -12.59
N VAL A 73 8.57 -15.82 -12.93
CA VAL A 73 8.29 -17.20 -12.53
C VAL A 73 7.83 -18.01 -13.74
N ALA A 74 8.11 -19.32 -13.75
CA ALA A 74 7.75 -20.20 -14.85
C ALA A 74 6.25 -20.09 -15.20
N GLY A 75 5.94 -19.88 -16.48
CA GLY A 75 4.57 -19.75 -16.99
C GLY A 75 3.95 -18.35 -16.93
N ALA A 76 4.67 -17.33 -16.42
CA ALA A 76 4.17 -15.96 -16.31
C ALA A 76 4.62 -15.01 -17.44
N ALA A 77 5.16 -15.51 -18.54
CA ALA A 77 5.50 -14.65 -19.68
C ALA A 77 4.21 -14.20 -20.38
N PHE A 78 4.19 -12.96 -20.88
CA PHE A 78 3.11 -12.48 -21.74
C PHE A 78 3.11 -13.26 -23.06
N GLU A 79 1.92 -13.69 -23.49
CA GLU A 79 1.74 -14.25 -24.83
C GLU A 79 1.72 -13.14 -25.90
N ALA A 80 1.80 -13.55 -27.17
CA ALA A 80 1.65 -12.63 -28.29
C ALA A 80 0.26 -11.95 -28.24
N GLY A 81 0.24 -10.62 -28.28
CA GLY A 81 -0.99 -9.85 -28.12
C GLY A 81 -1.49 -9.76 -26.66
N GLY A 82 -0.61 -10.04 -25.68
CA GLY A 82 -0.97 -10.07 -24.27
C GLY A 82 -1.33 -8.69 -23.69
N VAL A 83 -0.77 -7.61 -24.23
CA VAL A 83 -1.07 -6.24 -23.76
C VAL A 83 -2.51 -5.86 -24.13
N GLU A 84 -2.98 -6.23 -25.32
CA GLU A 84 -4.32 -5.96 -25.81
C GLU A 84 -5.42 -6.67 -25.00
N LYS A 85 -5.07 -7.81 -24.38
CA LYS A 85 -5.95 -8.57 -23.50
C LYS A 85 -5.75 -8.26 -22.01
N ALA A 86 -4.77 -7.43 -21.67
CA ALA A 86 -4.35 -7.24 -20.29
C ALA A 86 -5.49 -6.73 -19.41
N ARG A 87 -6.34 -5.82 -19.90
CA ARG A 87 -7.50 -5.34 -19.15
C ARG A 87 -8.44 -6.46 -18.76
N GLU A 88 -8.88 -7.26 -19.73
CA GLU A 88 -9.80 -8.38 -19.50
C GLU A 88 -9.21 -9.38 -18.51
N VAL A 89 -7.92 -9.68 -18.62
CA VAL A 89 -7.19 -10.60 -17.75
C VAL A 89 -7.01 -10.03 -16.33
N VAL A 90 -6.73 -8.74 -16.19
CA VAL A 90 -6.61 -8.09 -14.87
C VAL A 90 -7.96 -8.07 -14.18
N GLU A 91 -9.02 -7.73 -14.89
CA GLU A 91 -10.37 -7.66 -14.32
C GLU A 91 -10.93 -9.04 -13.97
N ASN A 92 -10.76 -10.05 -14.83
CA ASN A 92 -11.41 -11.35 -14.66
C ASN A 92 -10.50 -12.48 -14.17
N GLY A 93 -9.19 -12.21 -14.09
CA GLY A 93 -8.17 -13.23 -13.89
C GLY A 93 -7.89 -14.04 -15.16
N TYR A 94 -6.95 -14.98 -15.04
CA TYR A 94 -6.63 -15.95 -16.09
C TYR A 94 -6.44 -17.33 -15.49
N GLN A 95 -7.11 -18.32 -16.07
CA GLN A 95 -6.96 -19.72 -15.70
C GLN A 95 -6.43 -20.50 -16.90
N PRO A 96 -5.23 -21.09 -16.84
CA PRO A 96 -4.74 -21.93 -17.90
C PRO A 96 -5.51 -23.25 -17.97
N ASP A 97 -5.74 -23.73 -19.20
CA ASP A 97 -6.37 -25.03 -19.47
C ASP A 97 -5.49 -26.22 -19.03
N GLU A 98 -4.17 -26.04 -19.02
CA GLU A 98 -3.23 -27.08 -18.64
C GLU A 98 -3.23 -27.33 -17.13
N PRO A 99 -3.37 -28.60 -16.69
CA PRO A 99 -3.29 -28.94 -15.27
C PRO A 99 -1.95 -28.50 -14.66
N GLY A 100 -2.00 -27.68 -13.62
CA GLY A 100 -0.82 -27.16 -12.93
C GLY A 100 -0.21 -25.90 -13.57
N GLY A 101 -0.85 -25.31 -14.58
CA GLY A 101 -0.49 -23.99 -15.07
C GLY A 101 -0.72 -22.90 -14.01
N LEU A 102 0.06 -21.83 -14.08
CA LEU A 102 -0.04 -20.71 -13.16
C LEU A 102 -1.29 -19.87 -13.46
N ALA A 103 -2.22 -19.86 -12.52
CA ALA A 103 -3.41 -19.01 -12.58
C ALA A 103 -3.09 -17.59 -12.11
N MET A 104 -3.69 -16.60 -12.76
CA MET A 104 -3.69 -15.20 -12.32
C MET A 104 -5.04 -14.89 -11.67
N PRO A 105 -5.06 -14.39 -10.42
CA PRO A 105 -6.31 -13.98 -9.77
C PRO A 105 -6.91 -12.75 -10.46
N ALA A 106 -8.22 -12.56 -10.27
CA ALA A 106 -8.90 -11.33 -10.65
C ALA A 106 -8.52 -10.19 -9.70
N TYR A 107 -8.34 -8.99 -10.26
CA TYR A 107 -8.01 -7.77 -9.52
C TYR A 107 -9.18 -6.76 -9.48
N ASP A 108 -10.34 -7.06 -10.07
CA ASP A 108 -11.52 -6.18 -10.12
C ASP A 108 -12.06 -5.72 -8.76
N LYS A 109 -11.69 -6.40 -7.67
CA LYS A 109 -12.05 -6.03 -6.30
C LYS A 109 -10.93 -5.34 -5.54
N LEU A 110 -9.72 -5.30 -6.09
CA LEU A 110 -8.55 -4.71 -5.46
C LEU A 110 -8.11 -3.41 -6.15
N LEU A 111 -8.29 -3.34 -7.48
CA LEU A 111 -8.01 -2.17 -8.30
C LEU A 111 -9.33 -1.52 -8.75
N ASP A 112 -9.37 -0.20 -8.72
CA ASP A 112 -10.43 0.57 -9.37
C ASP A 112 -10.14 0.82 -10.85
N ASP A 113 -11.13 1.35 -11.58
CA ASP A 113 -11.05 1.55 -13.03
C ASP A 113 -9.88 2.50 -13.40
N GLU A 114 -9.61 3.53 -12.60
CA GLU A 114 -8.50 4.47 -12.84
C GLU A 114 -7.14 3.78 -12.68
N GLN A 115 -6.99 2.92 -11.67
CA GLN A 115 -5.78 2.13 -11.47
C GLN A 115 -5.56 1.11 -12.60
N VAL A 116 -6.64 0.52 -13.13
CA VAL A 116 -6.55 -0.35 -14.30
C VAL A 116 -6.18 0.46 -15.54
N ASP A 117 -6.76 1.65 -15.75
CA ASP A 117 -6.41 2.54 -16.85
C ASP A 117 -4.94 2.97 -16.82
N ASP A 118 -4.44 3.40 -15.66
CA ASP A 118 -3.03 3.72 -15.43
C ASP A 118 -2.13 2.51 -15.72
N LEU A 119 -2.51 1.32 -15.25
CA LEU A 119 -1.77 0.08 -15.53
C LEU A 119 -1.71 -0.22 -17.04
N ILE A 120 -2.82 -0.07 -17.76
CA ILE A 120 -2.84 -0.27 -19.22
C ILE A 120 -1.95 0.74 -19.91
N ALA A 121 -2.01 2.03 -19.52
CA ALA A 121 -1.12 3.06 -20.06
C ALA A 121 0.37 2.69 -19.86
N TYR A 122 0.73 2.12 -18.70
CA TYR A 122 2.08 1.60 -18.47
C TYR A 122 2.44 0.44 -19.41
N LEU A 123 1.55 -0.53 -19.61
CA LEU A 123 1.81 -1.68 -20.49
C LEU A 123 1.97 -1.27 -21.96
N GLU A 124 1.23 -0.26 -22.41
CA GLU A 124 1.32 0.26 -23.79
C GLU A 124 2.71 0.86 -24.11
N THR A 125 3.44 1.35 -23.10
CA THR A 125 4.82 1.84 -23.29
C THR A 125 5.78 0.75 -23.76
N TRP A 126 5.45 -0.54 -23.56
CA TRP A 126 6.30 -1.65 -23.96
C TRP A 126 6.44 -1.76 -25.49
N ALA A 127 5.44 -1.30 -26.25
CA ALA A 127 5.48 -1.29 -27.70
C ALA A 127 6.51 -0.30 -28.28
N THR A 128 6.78 0.81 -27.56
CA THR A 128 7.76 1.82 -27.96
C THR A 128 9.16 1.52 -27.41
N GLY A 129 9.24 0.70 -26.36
CA GLY A 129 10.49 0.37 -25.66
C GLY A 129 10.92 1.44 -24.65
N GLU A 130 10.17 2.55 -24.54
CA GLU A 130 10.37 3.60 -23.55
C GLU A 130 9.64 3.25 -22.25
N ILE A 131 10.02 2.12 -21.66
CA ILE A 131 9.34 1.57 -20.48
C ILE A 131 9.72 2.38 -19.23
N PRO A 132 8.75 3.03 -18.54
CA PRO A 132 9.03 3.73 -17.29
C PRO A 132 9.63 2.77 -16.25
N PRO A 133 10.61 3.23 -15.45
CA PRO A 133 11.17 2.40 -14.38
C PRO A 133 10.13 2.14 -13.30
N LEU A 134 10.15 0.94 -12.72
CA LEU A 134 9.35 0.65 -11.54
C LEU A 134 9.89 1.44 -10.33
N PRO A 135 9.02 1.97 -9.47
CA PRO A 135 9.48 2.61 -8.24
C PRO A 135 10.17 1.58 -7.33
N GLU A 136 11.29 2.01 -6.73
CA GLU A 136 11.97 1.20 -5.70
C GLU A 136 11.19 1.26 -4.38
N PRO A 137 11.04 0.13 -3.65
CA PRO A 137 10.39 0.14 -2.35
C PRO A 137 11.11 1.06 -1.37
N ASN A 138 10.33 1.85 -0.64
CA ASN A 138 10.89 2.73 0.38
C ASN A 138 11.10 1.99 1.71
N ILE A 139 12.26 1.38 1.90
CA ILE A 139 12.64 0.67 3.13
C ILE A 139 13.51 1.57 4.02
N ASP A 140 12.87 2.49 4.75
CA ASP A 140 13.55 3.47 5.62
C ASP A 140 13.77 2.97 7.06
N VAL A 141 13.45 1.71 7.35
CA VAL A 141 13.58 1.13 8.68
C VAL A 141 14.89 0.38 8.84
N LYS A 142 15.65 0.73 9.87
CA LYS A 142 16.82 -0.06 10.26
C LYS A 142 16.34 -1.32 10.96
N LEU A 143 16.31 -2.42 10.21
CA LEU A 143 15.92 -3.73 10.73
C LEU A 143 17.09 -4.33 11.51
N GLU A 144 16.79 -4.77 12.74
CA GLU A 144 17.75 -5.48 13.57
C GLU A 144 17.85 -6.94 13.11
N GLN A 145 19.02 -7.53 13.31
CA GLN A 145 19.25 -8.95 13.02
C GLN A 145 18.39 -9.82 13.96
N VAL A 146 17.80 -10.88 13.40
CA VAL A 146 16.91 -11.79 14.14
C VAL A 146 17.74 -12.97 14.67
N PRO A 147 17.69 -13.28 15.99
CA PRO A 147 18.39 -14.44 16.53
C PRO A 147 17.99 -15.73 15.81
N ASP A 148 18.97 -16.60 15.55
CA ASP A 148 18.81 -17.89 14.84
C ASP A 148 18.43 -17.78 13.34
N TYR A 149 18.44 -16.57 12.78
CA TYR A 149 18.35 -16.31 11.34
C TYR A 149 19.62 -15.62 10.84
N PHE A 150 20.01 -15.89 9.59
CA PHE A 150 21.36 -15.57 9.09
C PHE A 150 21.39 -14.66 7.86
N GLY A 151 20.24 -14.26 7.34
CA GLY A 151 20.14 -13.37 6.18
C GLY A 151 20.16 -11.89 6.55
N ASP A 152 20.13 -11.04 5.55
CA ASP A 152 19.93 -9.60 5.70
C ASP A 152 18.43 -9.26 5.70
N PRO A 153 17.85 -8.83 6.84
CA PRO A 153 16.44 -8.48 6.91
C PRO A 153 16.10 -7.25 6.05
N ALA A 154 17.04 -6.34 5.78
CA ALA A 154 16.80 -5.20 4.89
C ALA A 154 16.69 -5.65 3.43
N ALA A 155 17.57 -6.54 2.99
CA ALA A 155 17.47 -7.16 1.67
C ALA A 155 16.17 -7.98 1.54
N GLY A 156 15.82 -8.74 2.58
CA GLY A 156 14.56 -9.48 2.66
C GLY A 156 13.32 -8.60 2.59
N ALA A 157 13.35 -7.42 3.21
CA ALA A 157 12.26 -6.45 3.14
C ALA A 157 12.02 -5.94 1.71
N VAL A 158 13.10 -5.69 0.96
CA VAL A 158 13.00 -5.30 -0.46
C VAL A 158 12.38 -6.44 -1.27
N ILE A 159 12.81 -7.68 -1.06
CA ILE A 159 12.23 -8.85 -1.74
C ILE A 159 10.74 -8.98 -1.42
N TYR A 160 10.38 -8.88 -0.14
CA TYR A 160 8.98 -8.98 0.28
C TYR A 160 8.13 -7.89 -0.36
N ALA A 161 8.60 -6.65 -0.36
CA ALA A 161 7.90 -5.54 -0.99
C ALA A 161 7.69 -5.77 -2.49
N LYS A 162 8.71 -6.27 -3.21
CA LYS A 162 8.63 -6.48 -4.66
C LYS A 162 7.83 -7.72 -5.07
N SER A 163 7.82 -8.78 -4.26
CA SER A 163 7.35 -10.10 -4.71
C SER A 163 6.20 -10.68 -3.89
N CYS A 164 5.93 -10.17 -2.68
CA CYS A 164 5.03 -10.83 -1.74
C CYS A 164 3.91 -9.89 -1.25
N ASN A 165 4.25 -8.62 -0.99
CA ASN A 165 3.34 -7.64 -0.39
C ASN A 165 2.09 -7.39 -1.24
N GLY A 166 2.22 -7.41 -2.57
CA GLY A 166 1.10 -7.25 -3.50
C GLY A 166 -0.06 -8.20 -3.21
N CYS A 167 0.23 -9.47 -2.91
CA CYS A 167 -0.81 -10.47 -2.66
C CYS A 167 -1.05 -10.73 -1.17
N HIS A 168 0.03 -10.79 -0.38
CA HIS A 168 -0.06 -11.15 1.03
C HIS A 168 -0.20 -9.95 1.98
N GLY A 169 -0.17 -8.73 1.43
CA GLY A 169 -0.32 -7.50 2.21
C GLY A 169 0.82 -7.27 3.21
N PRO A 170 0.73 -6.20 4.02
CA PRO A 170 1.74 -5.90 5.02
C PRO A 170 1.82 -7.01 6.07
N GLU A 171 3.04 -7.52 6.32
CA GLU A 171 3.31 -8.57 7.31
C GLU A 171 2.45 -9.84 7.12
N GLY A 172 2.08 -10.17 5.88
CA GLY A 172 1.33 -11.38 5.58
C GLY A 172 -0.14 -11.35 5.99
N LYS A 173 -0.72 -10.19 6.31
CA LYS A 173 -2.12 -10.07 6.79
C LYS A 173 -3.18 -10.33 5.72
N GLY A 174 -2.78 -10.40 4.46
CA GLY A 174 -3.66 -10.49 3.29
C GLY A 174 -4.33 -9.17 2.95
N ARG A 175 -5.04 -9.17 1.82
CA ARG A 175 -5.79 -7.99 1.35
C ARG A 175 -7.26 -8.29 1.17
N LEU A 176 -7.57 -9.40 0.50
CA LEU A 176 -8.92 -9.78 0.14
C LEU A 176 -9.01 -11.29 -0.03
N LYS A 177 -9.95 -11.94 0.66
CA LYS A 177 -10.17 -13.39 0.52
C LYS A 177 -11.20 -13.66 -0.59
N PRO A 178 -11.08 -14.78 -1.34
CA PRO A 178 -10.06 -15.82 -1.19
C PRO A 178 -8.75 -15.56 -1.95
N ASP A 179 -8.73 -14.61 -2.89
CA ASP A 179 -7.68 -14.51 -3.92
C ASP A 179 -6.35 -13.95 -3.41
N PHE A 180 -6.39 -13.12 -2.37
CA PHE A 180 -5.24 -12.45 -1.74
C PHE A 180 -5.21 -12.73 -0.24
N PRO A 181 -5.00 -14.01 0.16
CA PRO A 181 -5.10 -14.43 1.55
C PRO A 181 -3.85 -14.02 2.34
N GLY A 182 -4.06 -13.81 3.64
CA GLY A 182 -2.96 -13.75 4.59
C GLY A 182 -2.37 -15.12 4.87
N PHE A 183 -1.19 -15.14 5.49
CA PHE A 183 -0.51 -16.34 5.92
C PHE A 183 0.18 -16.13 7.28
N GLU A 184 0.38 -17.23 7.99
CA GLU A 184 1.18 -17.25 9.22
C GLU A 184 2.60 -17.69 8.88
N PHE A 185 3.60 -16.92 9.33
CA PHE A 185 5.00 -17.30 9.17
C PHE A 185 5.32 -18.54 10.02
N SER A 186 6.03 -19.49 9.42
CA SER A 186 6.44 -20.74 10.07
C SER A 186 7.80 -21.21 9.54
N ALA A 187 8.35 -22.26 10.17
CA ALA A 187 9.62 -22.86 9.76
C ALA A 187 9.60 -23.42 8.32
N ASP A 188 8.42 -23.73 7.78
CA ASP A 188 8.26 -24.26 6.43
C ASP A 188 8.06 -23.17 5.37
N THR A 189 7.84 -21.91 5.77
CA THR A 189 7.50 -20.81 4.85
C THR A 189 8.55 -20.65 3.74
N ARG A 190 9.85 -20.78 4.05
CA ARG A 190 10.89 -20.71 3.02
C ARG A 190 10.79 -21.84 1.99
N LEU A 191 10.47 -23.06 2.41
CA LEU A 191 10.30 -24.19 1.49
C LEU A 191 9.07 -23.99 0.61
N ILE A 192 7.99 -23.46 1.17
CA ILE A 192 6.77 -23.12 0.42
C ILE A 192 7.10 -22.06 -0.64
N VAL A 193 7.75 -20.95 -0.27
CA VAL A 193 8.13 -19.88 -1.22
C VAL A 193 9.05 -20.43 -2.32
N ARG A 194 9.96 -21.35 -1.97
CA ARG A 194 10.91 -21.93 -2.92
C ARG A 194 10.23 -22.86 -3.93
N ASP A 195 9.35 -23.75 -3.48
CA ASP A 195 8.93 -24.95 -4.24
C ASP A 195 7.42 -25.03 -4.54
N SER A 196 6.57 -24.21 -3.91
CA SER A 196 5.11 -24.30 -4.04
C SER A 196 4.64 -23.84 -5.42
N HIS A 197 3.59 -24.46 -5.96
CA HIS A 197 3.02 -24.08 -7.25
C HIS A 197 2.10 -22.83 -7.17
N ILE A 198 2.19 -22.04 -6.09
CA ILE A 198 1.47 -20.77 -5.90
C ILE A 198 2.46 -19.62 -5.61
N PRO A 199 2.98 -18.95 -6.65
CA PRO A 199 3.98 -19.53 -7.56
C PRO A 199 5.29 -19.92 -6.83
N ALA A 200 6.14 -20.70 -7.50
CA ALA A 200 7.45 -21.07 -6.97
C ALA A 200 8.45 -19.96 -7.31
N PHE A 201 9.12 -19.40 -6.30
CA PHE A 201 10.05 -18.29 -6.50
C PHE A 201 11.51 -18.74 -6.53
N GLY A 202 11.84 -19.97 -6.12
CA GLY A 202 13.21 -20.47 -6.16
C GLY A 202 13.71 -20.71 -7.59
N THR A 203 14.95 -20.33 -7.88
CA THR A 203 15.57 -20.57 -9.21
C THR A 203 15.53 -22.02 -9.67
N ALA A 204 15.70 -22.97 -8.75
CA ALA A 204 15.61 -24.41 -9.06
C ALA A 204 14.21 -24.84 -9.55
N ALA A 205 13.16 -24.10 -9.17
CA ALA A 205 11.78 -24.31 -9.59
C ALA A 205 11.36 -23.38 -10.74
N GLY A 206 12.29 -22.62 -11.32
CA GLY A 206 12.03 -21.67 -12.41
C GLY A 206 11.58 -20.28 -11.97
N GLY A 207 11.73 -19.93 -10.69
CA GLY A 207 11.54 -18.58 -10.18
C GLY A 207 12.80 -17.72 -10.22
N SER A 208 12.71 -16.47 -9.75
CA SER A 208 13.78 -15.48 -9.84
C SER A 208 14.69 -15.39 -8.60
N LEU A 209 14.35 -16.05 -7.48
CA LEU A 209 15.05 -15.89 -6.21
C LEU A 209 16.13 -16.96 -5.99
N SER A 210 17.35 -16.51 -5.67
CA SER A 210 18.45 -17.36 -5.25
C SER A 210 18.23 -17.90 -3.83
N ASP A 211 18.98 -18.95 -3.45
CA ASP A 211 18.94 -19.47 -2.09
C ASP A 211 19.33 -18.42 -1.04
N GLU A 212 20.27 -17.52 -1.37
CA GLU A 212 20.68 -16.41 -0.49
C GLU A 212 19.52 -15.41 -0.30
N GLN A 213 18.86 -15.01 -1.40
CA GLN A 213 17.69 -14.13 -1.34
C GLN A 213 16.53 -14.75 -0.54
N LEU A 214 16.36 -16.07 -0.61
CA LEU A 214 15.36 -16.77 0.19
C LEU A 214 15.70 -16.77 1.69
N VAL A 215 16.98 -16.78 2.05
CA VAL A 215 17.44 -16.67 3.45
C VAL A 215 17.26 -15.24 3.97
N ASP A 216 17.53 -14.23 3.15
CA ASP A 216 17.26 -12.82 3.47
C ASP A 216 15.76 -12.60 3.72
N LEU A 217 14.91 -13.09 2.80
CA LEU A 217 13.46 -13.04 2.91
C LEU A 217 12.95 -13.75 4.18
N GLU A 218 13.44 -14.95 4.46
CA GLU A 218 13.10 -15.69 5.70
C GLU A 218 13.46 -14.87 6.94
N THR A 219 14.64 -14.25 6.95
CA THR A 219 15.11 -13.41 8.06
C THR A 219 14.23 -12.18 8.25
N TYR A 220 13.79 -11.54 7.17
CA TYR A 220 12.84 -10.45 7.23
C TYR A 220 11.48 -10.88 7.81
N MET A 221 10.90 -11.97 7.32
CA MET A 221 9.60 -12.45 7.82
C MET A 221 9.66 -12.86 9.29
N ALA A 222 10.78 -13.45 9.73
CA ALA A 222 11.00 -13.77 11.14
C ALA A 222 11.04 -12.52 12.04
N SER A 223 11.46 -11.37 11.51
CA SER A 223 11.53 -10.11 12.26
C SER A 223 10.16 -9.58 12.70
N TRP A 224 9.07 -9.96 12.02
CA TRP A 224 7.72 -9.53 12.37
C TRP A 224 7.34 -9.97 13.79
N SER A 225 7.79 -11.16 14.22
CA SER A 225 7.59 -11.68 15.58
C SER A 225 8.32 -10.89 16.68
N LEU A 226 9.34 -10.12 16.31
CA LEU A 226 10.05 -9.22 17.22
C LEU A 226 9.36 -7.85 17.31
N SER A 227 8.72 -7.40 16.23
CA SER A 227 7.95 -6.15 16.18
C SER A 227 6.74 -6.21 17.13
N GLU A 228 6.01 -7.33 17.11
CA GLU A 228 4.84 -7.56 17.98
C GLU A 228 5.17 -7.50 19.48
N LYS A 229 6.41 -7.88 19.85
CA LYS A 229 6.88 -7.80 21.25
C LYS A 229 7.28 -6.39 21.69
N LYS A 230 7.49 -5.45 20.74
CA LYS A 230 8.08 -4.14 21.01
C LYS A 230 7.05 -3.02 21.17
N GLU A 231 5.78 -3.19 20.81
CA GLU A 231 4.77 -2.12 20.88
C GLU A 231 4.71 -1.44 22.27
N PRO A 232 5.18 -0.18 22.40
CA PRO A 232 4.79 0.65 23.53
C PRO A 232 3.36 1.14 23.28
N ALA A 233 2.59 1.36 24.36
CA ALA A 233 1.19 1.80 24.31
C ALA A 233 0.91 2.78 23.17
N SER A 234 -0.04 2.44 22.29
CA SER A 234 -0.30 3.14 21.03
C SER A 234 -0.46 4.65 21.22
N ALA A 235 -0.03 5.43 20.22
CA ALA A 235 -0.19 6.89 20.18
C ALA A 235 -1.65 7.33 20.39
N GLU A 236 -2.60 6.46 20.06
CA GLU A 236 -4.02 6.66 20.32
C GLU A 236 -4.33 6.74 21.82
N GLY A 237 -3.71 5.89 22.65
CA GLY A 237 -3.82 5.95 24.11
C GLY A 237 -3.22 7.23 24.71
N ILE A 238 -2.14 7.75 24.11
CA ILE A 238 -1.51 9.01 24.52
C ILE A 238 -2.39 10.20 24.15
N ASN A 239 -2.99 10.20 22.96
CA ASN A 239 -3.90 11.25 22.50
C ASN A 239 -5.17 11.30 23.37
N VAL A 240 -5.77 10.15 23.67
CA VAL A 240 -6.93 10.07 24.58
C VAL A 240 -6.58 10.55 25.99
N LEU A 241 -5.41 10.16 26.51
CA LEU A 241 -4.94 10.62 27.82
C LEU A 241 -4.73 12.14 27.84
N MET A 242 -4.14 12.74 26.79
CA MET A 242 -3.97 14.19 26.68
C MET A 242 -5.33 14.91 26.65
N VAL A 243 -6.31 14.39 25.90
CA VAL A 243 -7.66 14.98 25.83
C VAL A 243 -8.35 14.91 27.20
N VAL A 244 -8.28 13.77 27.89
CA VAL A 244 -8.87 13.61 29.23
C VAL A 244 -8.20 14.53 30.24
N MET A 245 -6.88 14.64 30.21
CA MET A 245 -6.12 15.55 31.08
C MET A 245 -6.46 17.03 30.79
N GLY A 246 -6.62 17.40 29.52
CA GLY A 246 -7.04 18.73 29.10
C GLY A 246 -8.45 19.09 29.58
N ILE A 247 -9.42 18.19 29.41
CA ILE A 247 -10.79 18.36 29.91
C ILE A 247 -10.79 18.50 31.43
N GLY A 248 -10.03 17.66 32.14
CA GLY A 248 -9.88 17.72 33.59
C GLY A 248 -9.35 19.07 34.06
N ALA A 249 -8.32 19.61 33.41
CA ALA A 249 -7.75 20.91 33.74
C ALA A 249 -8.77 22.05 33.54
N ILE A 250 -9.54 22.03 32.45
CA ILE A 250 -10.57 23.05 32.17
C ILE A 250 -11.66 23.01 33.25
N VAL A 251 -12.14 21.83 33.63
CA VAL A 251 -13.16 21.67 34.68
C VAL A 251 -12.65 22.17 36.03
N ILE A 252 -11.41 21.86 36.39
CA ILE A 252 -10.80 22.31 37.65
C ILE A 252 -10.67 23.83 37.69
N VAL A 253 -10.17 24.45 36.62
CA VAL A 253 -10.02 25.91 36.53
C VAL A 253 -11.38 26.60 36.54
N GLY A 254 -12.36 26.06 35.81
CA GLY A 254 -13.73 26.56 35.80
C GLY A 254 -14.38 26.50 37.19
N ALA A 255 -14.26 25.38 37.88
CA ALA A 255 -14.78 25.21 39.24
C ALA A 255 -14.11 26.17 40.25
N ALA A 256 -12.79 26.36 40.14
CA ALA A 256 -12.05 27.30 40.98
C ALA A 256 -12.47 28.76 40.74
N TYR A 257 -12.71 29.13 39.48
CA TYR A 257 -13.19 30.47 39.11
C TYR A 257 -14.61 30.74 39.61
N ILE A 258 -15.53 29.79 39.42
CA ILE A 258 -16.92 29.90 39.88
C ILE A 258 -16.98 29.95 41.41
N SER A 259 -16.22 29.10 42.10
CA SER A 259 -16.13 29.11 43.57
C SER A 259 -15.66 30.47 44.08
N ARG A 260 -14.60 31.03 43.49
CA ARG A 260 -14.13 32.38 43.85
C ARG A 260 -15.19 33.46 43.61
N MET A 261 -15.99 33.34 42.56
CA MET A 261 -17.04 34.31 42.25
C MET A 261 -18.17 34.27 43.29
N ILE A 262 -18.56 33.08 43.76
CA ILE A 262 -19.63 32.88 44.76
C ILE A 262 -19.22 33.39 46.15
N PHE A 263 -17.95 33.27 46.54
CA PHE A 263 -17.47 33.71 47.87
C PHE A 263 -17.03 35.18 47.94
N THR A 264 -17.16 35.94 46.84
CA THR A 264 -16.82 37.38 46.78
C THR A 264 -18.03 38.31 46.71
N GLU A 265 -19.24 37.78 46.88
CA GLU A 265 -20.48 38.55 47.17
C GLU A 265 -20.85 38.39 48.65
#